data_AF-A0A958IKM2-F1
#
_entry.id   AF-A0A958IKM2-F1
#
_cell.length_a   1.000
_cell.length_b   1.000
_cell.length_c   1.000
_cell.angle_alpha   90.00
_cell.angle_beta   90.00
_cell.angle_gamma   90.00
#
_symmetry.space_group_name_H-M   'P 1'
#
loop_
_entity.id
_entity.type
_entity.pdbx_description
1 polymer ?
#
loop_
_entity_poly.entity_id
_entity_poly.type
_entity_poly.pdbx_seq_one_letter_code
_entity_poly.pdbx_strand_id
1 'polypeptide(L)'
;MYPSHKSILRYITLFVVLAAAGIWLFNESEQAAAPVAFSEKGEPGPDMRPSEWEWLRRTSPYGNADAEAFQKEFQRARQMRATAKPMAVQAVEFAGPSNIGGRIVDIEFNPQDPTIVYAAAATGGVFKSTDTGNTWFPIFDEVAILTIGDICVDPANPDIIYVGTGEANGGHNNMPGGGLYKSTDAGATWQLMGLENTVSIGRVRVNPLNTQEVFVAAQGSYFAPNPDRGLYRSTDGGATWDNIFFISDSTGATDLIIDPANPQRMIVAMWERVRYPEFGTHLYGETSGLYRTTDGGANWTELSGGLPNPDATNVG
;
A
#
# COMPACT_ATOMS: atom_id res chain seq x y z
N MET A 1 -58.10 -2.88 18.10
CA MET A 1 -58.33 -2.79 16.63
C MET A 1 -57.32 -3.72 15.98
N TYR A 2 -57.72 -4.92 15.58
CA TYR A 2 -56.80 -5.87 14.94
C TYR A 2 -56.54 -5.42 13.49
N PRO A 3 -55.29 -5.47 12.99
CA PRO A 3 -55.01 -5.17 11.59
C PRO A 3 -55.78 -6.14 10.70
N SER A 4 -56.43 -5.63 9.64
CA SER A 4 -57.19 -6.48 8.73
C SER A 4 -56.27 -7.51 8.05
N HIS A 5 -56.78 -8.71 7.77
CA HIS A 5 -56.04 -9.82 7.16
C HIS A 5 -55.25 -9.42 5.89
N LYS A 6 -55.70 -8.39 5.17
CA LYS A 6 -55.02 -7.83 3.98
C LYS A 6 -53.75 -7.04 4.31
N SER A 7 -53.69 -6.40 5.47
CA SER A 7 -52.49 -5.67 5.93
C SER A 7 -51.37 -6.61 6.35
N ILE A 8 -51.70 -7.70 7.04
CA ILE A 8 -50.75 -8.74 7.44
C ILE A 8 -50.13 -9.43 6.22
N LEU A 9 -50.94 -9.77 5.20
CA LEU A 9 -50.40 -10.33 3.96
C LEU A 9 -49.43 -9.37 3.26
N ARG A 10 -49.73 -8.06 3.20
CA ARG A 10 -48.82 -7.07 2.60
C ARG A 10 -47.48 -6.98 3.30
N TYR A 11 -47.46 -7.04 4.64
CA TYR A 11 -46.20 -7.04 5.40
C TYR A 11 -45.39 -8.32 5.18
N ILE A 12 -46.05 -9.48 5.12
CA ILE A 12 -45.37 -10.75 4.83
C ILE A 12 -44.78 -10.74 3.42
N THR A 13 -45.52 -10.25 2.41
CA THR A 13 -45.00 -10.15 1.04
C THR A 13 -43.82 -9.18 0.95
N LEU A 14 -43.89 -8.02 1.62
CA LEU A 14 -42.78 -7.05 1.65
C LEU A 14 -41.52 -7.65 2.32
N PHE A 15 -41.71 -8.39 3.41
CA PHE A 15 -40.60 -9.02 4.14
C PHE A 15 -39.94 -10.15 3.33
N VAL A 16 -40.72 -10.95 2.59
CA VAL A 16 -40.19 -12.00 1.71
C VAL A 16 -39.43 -11.39 0.52
N VAL A 17 -39.91 -10.28 -0.05
CA VAL A 17 -39.21 -9.58 -1.15
C VAL A 17 -37.91 -8.96 -0.66
N LEU A 18 -37.89 -8.34 0.53
CA LEU A 18 -36.68 -7.77 1.12
C LEU A 18 -35.67 -8.85 1.53
N ALA A 19 -36.13 -9.99 2.06
CA ALA A 19 -35.26 -11.12 2.38
C ALA A 19 -34.68 -11.75 1.10
N ALA A 20 -35.47 -11.89 0.03
CA ALA A 20 -34.99 -12.40 -1.25
C ALA A 20 -34.01 -11.42 -1.92
N ALA A 21 -34.26 -10.11 -1.86
CA ALA A 21 -33.33 -9.09 -2.34
C ALA A 21 -32.04 -9.06 -1.52
N GLY A 22 -32.12 -9.25 -0.19
CA GLY A 22 -30.95 -9.39 0.67
C GLY A 22 -30.11 -10.62 0.32
N ILE A 23 -30.74 -11.78 0.12
CA ILE A 23 -30.04 -13.02 -0.28
C ILE A 23 -29.42 -12.88 -1.67
N TRP A 24 -30.08 -12.18 -2.60
CA TRP A 24 -29.54 -11.91 -3.93
C TRP A 24 -28.34 -10.95 -3.90
N LEU A 25 -28.42 -9.88 -3.10
CA LEU A 25 -27.32 -8.91 -2.91
C LEU A 25 -26.12 -9.53 -2.17
N PHE A 26 -26.34 -10.45 -1.23
CA PHE A 26 -25.26 -11.19 -0.57
C PHE A 26 -24.60 -12.24 -1.48
N ASN A 27 -25.30 -12.73 -2.51
CA ASN A 27 -24.73 -13.65 -3.49
C ASN A 27 -23.97 -12.94 -4.63
N GLU A 28 -24.26 -11.67 -4.93
CA GLU A 28 -23.51 -10.90 -5.93
C GLU A 28 -22.16 -10.38 -5.42
N SER A 29 -21.98 -10.25 -4.10
CA SER A 29 -20.68 -9.83 -3.53
C SER A 29 -19.58 -10.90 -3.63
N GLU A 30 -19.89 -12.08 -4.16
CA GLU A 30 -18.95 -13.17 -4.47
C GLU A 30 -18.73 -13.38 -5.98
N GLN A 31 -18.92 -12.34 -6.81
CA GLN A 31 -18.27 -12.34 -8.12
C GLN A 31 -16.77 -12.13 -7.91
N ALA A 32 -16.07 -13.23 -7.62
CA ALA A 32 -14.64 -13.32 -7.80
C ALA A 32 -14.31 -12.74 -9.17
N ALA A 33 -13.38 -11.77 -9.20
CA ALA A 33 -12.83 -11.26 -10.45
C ALA A 33 -12.52 -12.46 -11.36
N ALA A 34 -12.89 -12.38 -12.64
CA ALA A 34 -12.63 -13.46 -13.58
C ALA A 34 -11.15 -13.87 -13.44
N PRO A 35 -10.84 -15.18 -13.26
CA PRO A 35 -9.46 -15.61 -13.06
C PRO A 35 -8.63 -15.07 -14.21
N VAL A 36 -7.54 -14.38 -13.89
CA VAL A 36 -6.57 -13.92 -14.89
C VAL A 36 -6.23 -15.13 -15.74
N ALA A 37 -6.50 -15.05 -17.04
CA ALA A 37 -6.29 -16.17 -17.94
C ALA A 37 -4.79 -16.54 -17.91
N PHE A 38 -4.48 -17.67 -17.28
CA PHE A 38 -3.12 -18.16 -17.18
C PHE A 38 -2.65 -18.60 -18.57
N SER A 39 -1.73 -17.85 -19.18
CA SER A 39 -1.06 -18.32 -20.39
C SER A 39 -0.06 -19.42 -20.02
N GLU A 40 -0.07 -20.55 -20.71
CA GLU A 40 1.02 -21.52 -20.63
C GLU A 40 2.33 -20.85 -21.08
N LYS A 41 3.43 -21.08 -20.36
CA LYS A 41 4.74 -20.50 -20.72
C LYS A 41 5.17 -21.03 -22.10
N GLY A 42 5.65 -20.14 -22.95
CA GLY A 42 6.30 -20.52 -24.21
C GLY A 42 7.52 -21.42 -23.96
N GLU A 43 7.85 -22.25 -24.96
CA GLU A 43 9.06 -23.07 -24.94
C GLU A 43 10.29 -22.19 -24.67
N PRO A 44 11.25 -22.68 -23.88
CA PRO A 44 12.36 -21.86 -23.46
C PRO A 44 13.22 -21.34 -24.61
N GLY A 45 13.70 -20.10 -24.46
CA GLY A 45 14.55 -19.40 -25.44
C GLY A 45 15.97 -19.98 -25.56
N PRO A 46 16.78 -19.45 -26.50
CA PRO A 46 18.10 -20.00 -26.84
C PRO A 46 19.14 -19.92 -25.71
N ASP A 47 18.94 -19.06 -24.70
CA ASP A 47 19.78 -18.99 -23.51
C ASP A 47 19.01 -19.52 -22.29
N MET A 48 19.07 -20.83 -22.10
CA MET A 48 18.59 -21.50 -20.89
C MET A 48 19.78 -21.89 -20.03
N ARG A 49 20.11 -21.07 -19.05
CA ARG A 49 20.78 -21.63 -17.88
C ARG A 49 19.73 -22.46 -17.12
N PRO A 50 19.96 -23.78 -16.91
CA PRO A 50 18.96 -24.68 -16.29
C PRO A 50 18.43 -24.19 -14.93
N SER A 51 19.22 -23.38 -14.22
CA SER A 51 18.85 -22.82 -12.93
C SER A 51 17.77 -21.75 -13.01
N GLU A 52 17.74 -20.92 -14.05
CA GLU A 52 16.81 -19.78 -14.15
C GLU A 52 15.43 -20.25 -14.59
N TRP A 53 15.35 -21.14 -15.57
CA TRP A 53 14.08 -21.75 -15.97
C TRP A 53 13.42 -22.50 -14.82
N GLU A 54 14.15 -23.35 -14.10
CA GLU A 54 13.62 -24.09 -12.95
C GLU A 54 13.34 -23.19 -11.74
N TRP A 55 14.05 -22.07 -11.59
CA TRP A 55 13.72 -21.05 -10.59
C TRP A 55 12.39 -20.38 -10.96
N LEU A 56 12.22 -19.93 -12.21
CA LEU A 56 11.01 -19.28 -12.70
C LEU A 56 9.77 -20.18 -12.68
N ARG A 57 9.92 -21.50 -12.89
CA ARG A 57 8.83 -22.46 -12.72
C ARG A 57 8.37 -22.57 -11.27
N ARG A 58 9.28 -22.37 -10.30
CA ARG A 58 8.98 -22.44 -8.86
C ARG A 58 8.43 -21.14 -8.31
N THR A 59 8.95 -20.00 -8.77
CA THR A 59 8.60 -18.68 -8.22
C THR A 59 7.44 -18.00 -8.93
N SER A 60 7.25 -18.25 -10.22
CA SER A 60 6.15 -17.67 -11.02
C SER A 60 5.71 -18.67 -12.11
N PRO A 61 5.06 -19.79 -11.75
CA PRO A 61 4.70 -20.86 -12.68
C PRO A 61 3.88 -20.37 -13.88
N TYR A 62 3.14 -19.26 -13.74
CA TYR A 62 2.31 -18.66 -14.79
C TYR A 62 2.86 -17.33 -15.37
N GLY A 63 4.12 -17.01 -15.10
CA GLY A 63 4.76 -15.79 -15.62
C GLY A 63 4.47 -14.51 -14.83
N ASN A 64 3.56 -14.54 -13.87
CA ASN A 64 3.30 -13.47 -12.90
C ASN A 64 3.41 -13.98 -11.45
N ALA A 65 3.58 -13.05 -10.51
CA ALA A 65 3.46 -13.37 -9.09
C ALA A 65 1.99 -13.60 -8.71
N ASP A 66 1.73 -14.59 -7.86
CA ASP A 66 0.39 -14.88 -7.35
C ASP A 66 0.05 -13.95 -6.18
N ALA A 67 -0.79 -12.95 -6.45
CA ALA A 67 -1.22 -11.96 -5.47
C ALA A 67 -2.07 -12.57 -4.34
N GLU A 68 -2.88 -13.60 -4.64
CA GLU A 68 -3.71 -14.28 -3.64
C GLU A 68 -2.84 -15.09 -2.67
N ALA A 69 -1.82 -15.79 -3.19
CA ALA A 69 -0.86 -16.51 -2.37
C ALA A 69 -0.10 -15.56 -1.44
N PHE A 70 0.31 -14.38 -1.93
CA PHE A 70 0.91 -13.35 -1.09
C PHE A 70 -0.02 -12.93 0.05
N GLN A 71 -1.28 -12.59 -0.27
CA GLN A 71 -2.25 -12.17 0.75
C GLN A 71 -2.50 -13.26 1.79
N LYS A 72 -2.65 -14.51 1.36
CA LYS A 72 -2.84 -15.65 2.26
C LYS A 72 -1.68 -15.81 3.24
N GLU A 73 -0.44 -15.79 2.75
CA GLU A 73 0.73 -15.95 3.63
C GLU A 73 0.97 -14.71 4.50
N PHE A 74 0.60 -13.51 4.03
CA PHE A 74 0.61 -12.30 4.87
C PHE A 74 -0.35 -12.42 6.06
N GLN A 75 -1.59 -12.84 5.83
CA GLN A 75 -2.56 -13.05 6.92
C GLN A 75 -2.08 -14.15 7.89
N ARG A 76 -1.47 -15.21 7.37
CA ARG A 76 -0.85 -16.24 8.20
C ARG A 76 0.29 -15.68 9.07
N ALA A 77 1.18 -14.88 8.49
CA ALA A 77 2.27 -14.24 9.22
C ALA A 77 1.74 -13.34 10.36
N ARG A 78 0.66 -12.58 10.11
CA ARG A 78 -0.02 -11.79 11.15
C ARG A 78 -0.57 -12.64 12.28
N GLN A 79 -1.26 -13.74 11.96
CA GLN A 79 -1.80 -14.66 12.96
C GLN A 79 -0.68 -15.29 13.80
N MET A 80 0.43 -15.69 13.15
CA MET A 80 1.59 -16.24 13.84
C MET A 80 2.19 -15.23 14.83
N ARG A 81 2.28 -13.94 14.46
CA ARG A 81 2.76 -12.89 15.36
C ARG A 81 1.80 -12.62 16.51
N ALA A 82 0.50 -12.47 16.23
CA ALA A 82 -0.51 -12.20 17.26
C ALA A 82 -0.64 -13.32 18.30
N THR A 83 -0.29 -14.56 17.94
CA THR A 83 -0.34 -15.74 18.82
C THR A 83 1.03 -16.17 19.33
N ALA A 84 2.10 -15.48 18.95
CA ALA A 84 3.44 -15.78 19.43
C ALA A 84 3.49 -15.59 20.95
N LYS A 85 3.86 -16.66 21.66
CA LYS A 85 4.14 -16.55 23.09
C LYS A 85 5.44 -15.78 23.26
N PRO A 86 5.55 -14.86 24.23
CA PRO A 86 6.83 -14.29 24.61
C PRO A 86 7.74 -15.45 24.98
N MET A 87 8.71 -15.76 24.12
CA MET A 87 9.76 -16.68 24.53
C MET A 87 10.55 -15.95 25.62
N ALA A 88 10.81 -16.64 26.73
CA ALA A 88 11.81 -16.20 27.70
C ALA A 88 13.21 -16.37 27.07
N VAL A 89 13.46 -15.67 25.96
CA VAL A 89 14.79 -15.52 25.40
C VAL A 89 15.50 -14.52 26.28
N GLN A 90 16.74 -14.83 26.63
CA GLN A 90 17.66 -13.88 27.21
C GLN A 90 17.66 -12.61 26.34
N ALA A 91 17.67 -11.42 26.95
CA ALA A 91 17.61 -10.16 26.21
C ALA A 91 18.58 -10.20 25.03
N VAL A 92 18.05 -10.12 23.80
CA VAL A 92 18.87 -10.11 22.60
C VAL A 92 19.59 -8.78 22.58
N GLU A 93 20.91 -8.81 22.78
CA GLU A 93 21.74 -7.62 22.70
C GLU A 93 22.23 -7.41 21.27
N PHE A 94 22.19 -6.15 20.81
CA PHE A 94 22.74 -5.78 19.52
C PHE A 94 24.24 -6.08 19.47
N ALA A 95 24.65 -7.05 18.65
CA ALA A 95 26.05 -7.47 18.53
C ALA A 95 26.83 -6.71 17.44
N GLY A 96 26.21 -5.71 16.80
CA GLY A 96 26.77 -5.06 15.62
C GLY A 96 26.62 -5.87 14.33
N PRO A 97 27.20 -5.41 13.22
CA PRO A 97 28.07 -4.24 13.12
C PRO A 97 27.31 -2.91 13.23
N SER A 98 27.84 -1.95 13.99
CA SER A 98 27.31 -0.58 14.08
C SER A 98 27.72 0.34 12.92
N ASN A 99 28.52 -0.19 11.98
CA ASN A 99 29.12 0.56 10.87
C ASN A 99 28.67 0.10 9.48
N ILE A 100 27.71 -0.83 9.39
CA ILE A 100 27.10 -1.23 8.12
C ILE A 100 25.72 -0.55 8.05
N GLY A 101 25.57 0.36 7.10
CA GLY A 101 24.30 1.04 6.86
C GLY A 101 23.26 0.14 6.17
N GLY A 102 22.00 0.53 6.29
CA GLY A 102 20.89 0.01 5.49
C GLY A 102 20.32 1.09 4.57
N ARG A 103 19.40 0.71 3.67
CA ARG A 103 18.65 1.68 2.86
C ARG A 103 17.54 2.29 3.71
N ILE A 104 17.65 3.59 3.97
CA ILE A 104 16.58 4.40 4.59
C ILE A 104 15.76 5.01 3.46
N VAL A 105 14.44 4.82 3.51
CA VAL A 105 13.52 5.34 2.49
C VAL A 105 13.00 6.71 2.86
N ASP A 106 12.91 6.99 4.17
CA ASP A 106 12.30 8.23 4.65
C ASP A 106 12.74 8.56 6.09
N ILE A 107 12.75 9.86 6.41
CA ILE A 107 13.08 10.41 7.72
C ILE A 107 12.11 11.54 8.04
N GLU A 108 11.42 11.43 9.17
CA GLU A 108 10.46 12.42 9.63
C GLU A 108 10.85 12.97 11.00
N PHE A 109 10.56 14.25 11.23
CA PHE A 109 10.74 14.90 12.53
C PHE A 109 9.39 15.06 13.21
N ASN A 110 9.39 15.01 14.54
CA ASN A 110 8.24 15.49 15.27
C ASN A 110 8.11 17.03 15.08
N PRO A 111 6.98 17.54 14.55
CA PRO A 111 6.79 18.96 14.26
C PRO A 111 6.78 19.88 15.49
N GLN A 112 6.56 19.32 16.69
CA GLN A 112 6.52 20.05 17.95
C GLN A 112 7.84 19.93 18.73
N ASP A 113 8.58 18.84 18.53
CA ASP A 113 9.88 18.59 19.17
C ASP A 113 10.87 17.95 18.17
N PRO A 114 11.68 18.74 17.45
CA PRO A 114 12.60 18.23 16.44
C PRO A 114 13.77 17.41 17.02
N THR A 115 13.86 17.23 18.34
CA THR A 115 14.79 16.24 18.92
C THR A 115 14.30 14.80 18.75
N ILE A 116 13.01 14.63 18.47
CA ILE A 116 12.39 13.33 18.16
C ILE A 116 12.40 13.14 16.64
N VAL A 117 13.05 12.07 16.20
CA VAL A 117 13.26 11.75 14.78
C VAL A 117 12.85 10.30 14.54
N TYR A 118 12.22 10.05 13.40
CA TYR A 118 11.83 8.73 12.94
C TYR A 118 12.58 8.41 11.65
N ALA A 119 13.05 7.18 11.51
CA ALA A 119 13.69 6.68 10.30
C ALA A 119 13.01 5.40 9.83
N ALA A 120 12.55 5.41 8.58
CA ALA A 120 11.93 4.27 7.93
C ALA A 120 12.97 3.53 7.08
N ALA A 121 13.22 2.26 7.38
CA ALA A 121 14.11 1.42 6.60
C ALA A 121 13.35 0.71 5.47
N ALA A 122 13.95 0.66 4.27
CA ALA A 122 13.46 -0.13 3.15
C ALA A 122 13.10 -1.56 3.57
N THR A 123 13.96 -2.15 4.39
CA THR A 123 13.74 -3.40 5.11
C THR A 123 14.24 -3.23 6.53
N GLY A 124 13.40 -3.44 7.53
CA GLY A 124 13.80 -3.34 8.95
C GLY A 124 12.88 -2.49 9.83
N GLY A 125 11.76 -2.00 9.28
CA GLY A 125 10.75 -1.30 10.06
C GLY A 125 11.08 0.17 10.28
N VAL A 126 10.53 0.71 11.37
CA VAL A 126 10.70 2.10 11.77
C VAL A 126 11.50 2.16 13.07
N PHE A 127 12.46 3.07 13.10
CA PHE A 127 13.26 3.40 14.26
C PHE A 127 12.91 4.80 14.74
N LYS A 128 12.94 5.01 16.06
CA LYS A 128 12.72 6.29 16.71
C LYS A 128 13.96 6.69 17.51
N SER A 129 14.34 7.94 17.39
CA SER A 129 15.30 8.62 18.25
C SER A 129 14.57 9.70 19.04
N THR A 130 14.98 9.92 20.28
CA THR A 130 14.53 11.05 21.13
C THR A 130 15.71 11.93 21.55
N ASP A 131 16.82 11.84 20.84
CA ASP A 131 18.06 12.55 21.14
C ASP A 131 18.73 13.05 19.85
N THR A 132 17.94 13.47 18.86
CA THR A 132 18.39 14.03 17.58
C THR A 132 19.23 13.06 16.74
N GLY A 133 18.92 11.76 16.82
CA GLY A 133 19.54 10.71 16.03
C GLY A 133 20.83 10.13 16.62
N ASN A 134 21.16 10.42 17.88
CA ASN A 134 22.33 9.82 18.56
C ASN A 134 22.07 8.35 18.93
N THR A 135 20.85 8.04 19.41
CA THR A 135 20.39 6.68 19.71
C THR A 135 19.07 6.39 19.02
N TRP A 136 18.86 5.13 18.64
CA TRP A 136 17.70 4.68 17.86
C TRP A 136 17.13 3.40 18.48
N PHE A 137 15.80 3.36 18.58
CA PHE A 137 15.05 2.22 19.08
C PHE A 137 14.05 1.75 18.02
N PRO A 138 13.96 0.44 17.74
CA PRO A 138 12.92 -0.06 16.84
C PRO A 138 11.55 0.13 17.49
N ILE A 139 10.59 0.62 16.73
CA ILE A 139 9.21 0.85 17.18
C ILE A 139 8.19 0.09 16.33
N PHE A 140 8.62 -0.64 15.30
CA PHE A 140 7.73 -1.34 14.35
C PHE A 140 7.90 -2.86 14.36
N ASP A 141 8.72 -3.39 15.27
CA ASP A 141 9.15 -4.80 15.28
C ASP A 141 8.05 -5.80 15.61
N GLU A 142 6.87 -5.36 16.02
CA GLU A 142 5.71 -6.25 16.27
C GLU A 142 4.87 -6.51 15.00
N VAL A 143 5.09 -5.73 13.94
CA VAL A 143 4.32 -5.82 12.69
C VAL A 143 4.84 -6.93 11.77
N ALA A 144 3.92 -7.68 11.14
CA ALA A 144 4.25 -8.87 10.34
C ALA A 144 5.26 -8.61 9.20
N ILE A 145 5.16 -7.47 8.52
CA ILE A 145 6.06 -7.06 7.45
C ILE A 145 6.76 -5.76 7.87
N LEU A 146 8.10 -5.77 7.79
CA LEU A 146 8.97 -4.67 8.18
C LEU A 146 9.54 -3.92 6.96
N THR A 147 8.96 -4.13 5.79
CA THR A 147 9.30 -3.39 4.58
C THR A 147 8.56 -2.08 4.60
N ILE A 148 9.26 -0.94 4.59
CA ILE A 148 8.62 0.38 4.66
C ILE A 148 8.78 1.10 3.33
N GLY A 149 7.71 1.77 2.91
CA GLY A 149 7.72 2.67 1.76
C GLY A 149 7.75 4.15 2.17
N ASP A 150 7.00 4.54 3.20
CA ASP A 150 6.92 5.92 3.68
C ASP A 150 6.47 5.97 5.15
N ILE A 151 6.87 7.01 5.87
CA ILE A 151 6.37 7.35 7.20
C ILE A 151 5.84 8.78 7.17
N CYS A 152 4.72 9.04 7.85
CA CYS A 152 4.17 10.38 7.96
C CYS A 152 3.79 10.65 9.40
N VAL A 153 4.37 11.71 9.99
CA VAL A 153 3.97 12.22 11.30
C VAL A 153 2.88 13.27 11.07
N ASP A 154 1.78 13.15 11.81
CA ASP A 154 0.69 14.13 11.73
C ASP A 154 1.21 15.53 12.16
N PRO A 155 1.00 16.56 11.33
CA PRO A 155 1.57 17.89 11.56
C PRO A 155 0.95 18.62 12.76
N ALA A 156 -0.26 18.25 13.20
CA ALA A 156 -0.96 18.86 14.31
C ALA A 156 -0.83 18.05 15.61
N ASN A 157 -0.78 16.71 15.51
CA ASN A 157 -0.64 15.82 16.65
C ASN A 157 0.47 14.77 16.42
N PRO A 158 1.70 15.01 16.89
CA PRO A 158 2.84 14.14 16.60
C PRO A 158 2.77 12.74 17.25
N ASP A 159 1.80 12.48 18.13
CA ASP A 159 1.53 11.12 18.62
C ASP A 159 0.89 10.24 17.53
N ILE A 160 0.29 10.86 16.51
CA ILE A 160 -0.29 10.18 15.37
C ILE A 160 0.78 10.01 14.29
N ILE A 161 1.04 8.76 13.94
CA ILE A 161 2.02 8.39 12.91
C ILE A 161 1.36 7.38 11.98
N TYR A 162 1.56 7.57 10.68
CA TYR A 162 1.18 6.63 9.65
C TYR A 162 2.43 6.00 9.03
N VAL A 163 2.37 4.70 8.75
CA VAL A 163 3.45 3.95 8.12
C VAL A 163 2.88 3.15 6.97
N GLY A 164 3.29 3.52 5.75
CA GLY A 164 3.01 2.76 4.54
C GLY A 164 4.02 1.65 4.37
N THR A 165 3.57 0.40 4.28
CA THR A 165 4.48 -0.73 4.07
C THR A 165 4.65 -1.07 2.59
N GLY A 166 5.80 -1.64 2.26
CA GLY A 166 6.19 -2.04 0.90
C GLY A 166 6.87 -0.92 0.12
N GLU A 167 8.04 -1.22 -0.44
CA GLU A 167 8.87 -0.20 -1.08
C GLU A 167 8.33 0.22 -2.45
N ALA A 168 8.26 1.52 -2.72
CA ALA A 168 7.86 2.05 -4.03
C ALA A 168 9.03 2.43 -4.98
N ASN A 169 10.22 1.84 -4.77
CA ASN A 169 11.43 2.15 -5.55
C ASN A 169 11.51 1.43 -6.92
N GLY A 170 10.65 0.45 -7.18
CA GLY A 170 10.66 -0.41 -8.38
C GLY A 170 11.97 -1.16 -8.70
N GLY A 171 12.93 -1.25 -7.78
CA GLY A 171 14.21 -1.94 -7.94
C GLY A 171 14.10 -3.46 -8.04
N HIS A 172 15.22 -4.14 -8.31
CA HIS A 172 15.29 -5.62 -8.31
C HIS A 172 15.17 -6.24 -6.92
N ASN A 173 15.41 -5.44 -5.88
CA ASN A 173 15.41 -5.85 -4.49
C ASN A 173 14.28 -5.21 -3.68
N ASN A 174 13.17 -4.85 -4.34
CA ASN A 174 11.99 -4.35 -3.64
C ASN A 174 11.26 -5.50 -2.97
N MET A 175 10.88 -5.28 -1.72
CA MET A 175 10.05 -6.21 -0.98
C MET A 175 8.59 -5.73 -0.95
N PRO A 176 7.62 -6.65 -0.94
CA PRO A 176 6.22 -6.30 -0.75
C PRO A 176 5.94 -5.86 0.70
N GLY A 177 4.89 -5.07 0.83
CA GLY A 177 4.25 -4.58 2.05
C GLY A 177 2.90 -5.24 2.29
N GLY A 178 2.24 -4.84 3.37
CA GLY A 178 0.96 -5.37 3.81
C GLY A 178 -0.03 -4.31 4.28
N GLY A 179 -0.01 -3.12 3.68
CA GLY A 179 -0.97 -2.04 3.93
C GLY A 179 -0.44 -0.90 4.79
N LEU A 180 -1.37 -0.06 5.26
CA LEU A 180 -1.07 1.13 6.05
C LEU A 180 -1.26 0.84 7.55
N TYR A 181 -0.31 1.25 8.37
CA TYR A 181 -0.41 1.19 9.81
C TYR A 181 -0.51 2.58 10.42
N LYS A 182 -1.24 2.70 11.51
CA LYS A 182 -1.38 3.93 12.31
C LYS A 182 -1.01 3.66 13.76
N SER A 183 -0.26 4.57 14.34
CA SER A 183 -0.07 4.69 15.79
C SER A 183 -0.78 5.96 16.27
N THR A 184 -1.26 5.96 17.51
CA THR A 184 -1.79 7.14 18.22
C THR A 184 -1.06 7.39 19.54
N ASP A 185 0.12 6.78 19.69
CA ASP A 185 0.96 6.80 20.90
C ASP A 185 2.44 6.90 20.52
N ALA A 186 2.73 7.68 19.48
CA ALA A 186 4.06 8.01 18.98
C ALA A 186 4.93 6.79 18.64
N GLY A 187 4.30 5.71 18.19
CA GLY A 187 4.92 4.47 17.73
C GLY A 187 4.96 3.33 18.74
N ALA A 188 4.34 3.47 19.92
CA ALA A 188 4.35 2.39 20.92
C ALA A 188 3.45 1.21 20.54
N THR A 189 2.30 1.49 19.89
CA THR A 189 1.39 0.48 19.34
C THR A 189 0.94 0.85 17.93
N TRP A 190 0.59 -0.18 17.15
CA TRP A 190 0.22 -0.02 15.74
C TRP A 190 -1.08 -0.76 15.42
N GLN A 191 -1.96 -0.07 14.71
CA GLN A 191 -3.19 -0.61 14.15
C GLN A 191 -3.09 -0.66 12.63
N LEU A 192 -3.53 -1.77 12.03
CA LEU A 192 -3.68 -1.86 10.58
C LEU A 192 -4.92 -1.09 10.13
N MET A 193 -4.76 -0.25 9.12
CA MET A 193 -5.75 0.70 8.60
C MET A 193 -6.26 0.33 7.20
N GLY A 194 -6.01 -0.90 6.75
CA GLY A 194 -6.39 -1.39 5.43
C GLY A 194 -5.29 -1.22 4.38
N LEU A 195 -5.71 -1.24 3.11
CA LEU A 195 -4.84 -1.12 1.92
C LEU A 195 -3.85 -2.29 1.75
N GLU A 196 -4.10 -3.45 2.35
CA GLU A 196 -3.22 -4.63 2.29
C GLU A 196 -3.00 -5.11 0.87
N ASN A 197 -4.01 -4.96 0.01
CA ASN A 197 -3.95 -5.37 -1.40
C ASN A 197 -3.12 -4.43 -2.28
N THR A 198 -2.76 -3.24 -1.78
CA THR A 198 -1.91 -2.31 -2.52
C THR A 198 -0.47 -2.79 -2.63
N VAL A 199 -0.02 -3.68 -1.73
CA VAL A 199 1.33 -4.28 -1.69
C VAL A 199 2.49 -3.30 -1.54
N SER A 200 2.44 -2.08 -2.06
CA SER A 200 3.50 -1.08 -1.97
C SER A 200 2.89 0.31 -1.89
N ILE A 201 3.17 1.00 -0.79
CA ILE A 201 2.75 2.37 -0.54
C ILE A 201 3.97 3.26 -0.71
N GLY A 202 3.95 4.15 -1.70
CA GLY A 202 5.08 5.03 -1.99
C GLY A 202 5.07 6.32 -1.20
N ARG A 203 3.88 6.78 -0.77
CA ARG A 203 3.76 7.99 0.02
C ARG A 203 2.49 8.03 0.84
N VAL A 204 2.59 8.59 2.04
CA VAL A 204 1.49 8.95 2.92
C VAL A 204 1.57 10.44 3.20
N ARG A 205 0.45 11.15 3.10
CA ARG A 205 0.36 12.57 3.45
C ARG A 205 -0.89 12.84 4.26
N VAL A 206 -0.72 13.57 5.36
CA VAL A 206 -1.82 14.09 6.16
C VAL A 206 -2.10 15.53 5.71
N ASN A 207 -3.36 15.88 5.51
CA ASN A 207 -3.74 17.26 5.24
C ASN A 207 -3.47 18.12 6.50
N PRO A 208 -2.60 19.15 6.42
CA PRO A 208 -2.25 19.97 7.58
C PRO A 208 -3.39 20.88 8.08
N LEU A 209 -4.42 21.11 7.26
CA LEU A 209 -5.60 21.91 7.63
C LEU A 209 -6.76 21.04 8.16
N ASN A 210 -6.72 19.73 7.93
CA ASN A 210 -7.71 18.78 8.43
C ASN A 210 -7.09 17.38 8.52
N THR A 211 -6.61 16.99 9.69
CA THR A 211 -5.83 15.75 9.84
C THR A 211 -6.66 14.46 9.76
N GLN A 212 -7.98 14.58 9.69
CA GLN A 212 -8.85 13.46 9.33
C GLN A 212 -8.76 13.13 7.84
N GLU A 213 -8.27 14.06 7.01
CA GLU A 213 -8.02 13.81 5.60
C GLU A 213 -6.58 13.30 5.38
N VAL A 214 -6.48 12.05 4.96
CA VAL A 214 -5.19 11.35 4.76
C VAL A 214 -5.15 10.82 3.33
N PHE A 215 -4.02 10.96 2.67
CA PHE A 215 -3.79 10.52 1.31
C PHE A 215 -2.71 9.45 1.28
N VAL A 216 -2.91 8.43 0.44
CA VAL A 216 -1.95 7.34 0.25
C VAL A 216 -1.72 7.14 -1.24
N ALA A 217 -0.48 7.38 -1.68
CA ALA A 217 -0.01 7.02 -3.01
C ALA A 217 0.34 5.52 -3.01
N ALA A 218 -0.51 4.73 -3.65
CA ALA A 218 -0.39 3.29 -3.71
C ALA A 218 0.17 2.87 -5.07
N GLN A 219 1.35 2.27 -5.06
CA GLN A 219 2.02 1.85 -6.28
C GLN A 219 1.47 0.54 -6.83
N GLY A 220 0.94 -0.34 -5.98
CA GLY A 220 0.50 -1.67 -6.39
C GLY A 220 1.61 -2.71 -6.35
N SER A 221 1.28 -3.90 -6.86
CA SER A 221 2.25 -4.98 -7.05
C SER A 221 3.21 -4.66 -8.18
N TYR A 222 4.51 -4.73 -7.95
CA TYR A 222 5.47 -4.62 -9.06
C TYR A 222 5.51 -5.83 -9.97
N PHE A 223 4.94 -6.97 -9.55
CA PHE A 223 5.16 -8.28 -10.19
C PHE A 223 3.88 -8.89 -10.80
N ALA A 224 2.76 -8.15 -10.74
CA ALA A 224 1.51 -8.49 -11.39
C ALA A 224 0.65 -7.23 -11.55
N PRO A 225 -0.21 -7.15 -12.59
CA PRO A 225 -1.29 -6.17 -12.60
C PRO A 225 -2.20 -6.40 -11.37
N ASN A 226 -2.66 -5.31 -10.76
CA ASN A 226 -3.60 -5.36 -9.64
C ASN A 226 -4.45 -4.07 -9.61
N PRO A 227 -5.75 -4.17 -9.28
CA PRO A 227 -6.64 -3.00 -9.27
C PRO A 227 -6.39 -2.08 -8.07
N ASP A 228 -5.66 -2.55 -7.05
CA ASP A 228 -5.34 -1.79 -5.84
C ASP A 228 -4.13 -0.86 -6.05
N ARG A 229 -4.33 0.16 -6.88
CA ARG A 229 -3.33 1.16 -7.29
C ARG A 229 -3.92 2.55 -7.30
N GLY A 230 -3.05 3.56 -7.33
CA GLY A 230 -3.44 4.95 -7.52
C GLY A 230 -3.46 5.72 -6.21
N LEU A 231 -4.18 6.84 -6.20
CA LEU A 231 -4.24 7.73 -5.04
C LEU A 231 -5.50 7.46 -4.22
N TYR A 232 -5.30 7.02 -2.98
CA TYR A 232 -6.37 6.82 -2.02
C TYR A 232 -6.50 8.03 -1.11
N ARG A 233 -7.74 8.34 -0.72
CA ARG A 233 -8.07 9.36 0.28
C ARG A 233 -8.96 8.75 1.36
N SER A 234 -8.65 9.06 2.60
CA SER A 234 -9.54 8.89 3.75
C SER A 234 -10.01 10.25 4.22
N THR A 235 -11.24 10.34 4.73
CA THR A 235 -11.77 11.55 5.41
C THR A 235 -12.10 11.30 6.88
N ASP A 236 -11.73 10.14 7.40
CA ASP A 236 -12.00 9.68 8.78
C ASP A 236 -10.72 9.23 9.51
N GLY A 237 -9.57 9.75 9.09
CA GLY A 237 -8.28 9.49 9.72
C GLY A 237 -7.72 8.09 9.42
N GLY A 238 -8.15 7.49 8.30
CA GLY A 238 -7.67 6.22 7.77
C GLY A 238 -8.55 5.01 8.06
N ALA A 239 -9.77 5.20 8.58
CA ALA A 239 -10.68 4.08 8.87
C ALA A 239 -11.36 3.54 7.60
N THR A 240 -11.64 4.42 6.64
CA THR A 240 -12.13 4.07 5.30
C THR A 240 -11.36 4.82 4.22
N TRP A 241 -11.36 4.26 3.00
CA TRP A 241 -10.56 4.75 1.88
C TRP A 241 -11.37 4.78 0.57
N ASP A 242 -11.31 5.90 -0.12
CA ASP A 242 -11.77 6.08 -1.49
C ASP A 242 -10.56 6.16 -2.43
N ASN A 243 -10.59 5.42 -3.53
CA ASN A 243 -9.62 5.62 -4.60
C ASN A 243 -10.05 6.82 -5.46
N ILE A 244 -9.38 7.97 -5.27
CA ILE A 244 -9.74 9.24 -5.90
C ILE A 244 -8.98 9.50 -7.20
N PHE A 245 -7.97 8.69 -7.52
CA PHE A 245 -7.28 8.76 -8.80
C PHE A 245 -6.68 7.41 -9.20
N PHE A 246 -7.38 6.74 -10.11
CA PHE A 246 -6.98 5.46 -10.69
C PHE A 246 -6.90 5.61 -12.21
N ILE A 247 -5.83 5.10 -12.81
CA ILE A 247 -5.66 5.10 -14.27
C ILE A 247 -5.81 3.69 -14.85
N SER A 248 -5.06 2.72 -14.31
CA SER A 248 -5.12 1.32 -14.74
C SER A 248 -4.61 0.36 -13.65
N ASP A 249 -4.80 -0.94 -13.85
CA ASP A 249 -4.26 -2.00 -12.98
C ASP A 249 -2.73 -2.18 -13.07
N SER A 250 -2.08 -1.38 -13.93
CA SER A 250 -0.65 -1.37 -14.17
C SER A 250 -0.01 -0.02 -13.82
N THR A 251 -0.82 1.01 -13.51
CA THR A 251 -0.36 2.37 -13.19
C THR A 251 -0.57 2.69 -11.72
N GLY A 252 0.52 2.77 -10.95
CA GLY A 252 0.51 3.09 -9.53
C GLY A 252 0.77 4.57 -9.26
N ALA A 253 0.39 5.06 -8.08
CA ALA A 253 0.85 6.34 -7.57
C ALA A 253 2.11 6.13 -6.72
N THR A 254 3.22 6.77 -7.09
CA THR A 254 4.51 6.63 -6.38
C THR A 254 4.73 7.75 -5.37
N ASP A 255 4.33 8.98 -5.70
CA ASP A 255 4.57 10.18 -4.88
C ASP A 255 3.34 11.11 -4.95
N LEU A 256 3.11 11.87 -3.90
CA LEU A 256 2.13 12.94 -3.77
C LEU A 256 2.73 14.11 -3.00
N ILE A 257 2.55 15.31 -3.54
CA ILE A 257 2.72 16.56 -2.81
C ILE A 257 1.39 17.31 -2.72
N ILE A 258 1.17 17.93 -1.56
CA ILE A 258 -0.03 18.70 -1.24
C ILE A 258 0.43 20.13 -0.90
N ASP A 259 -0.24 21.14 -1.44
CA ASP A 259 -0.03 22.52 -1.00
C ASP A 259 -0.53 22.66 0.45
N PRO A 260 0.36 22.94 1.43
CA PRO A 260 -0.02 22.98 2.84
C PRO A 260 -0.97 24.13 3.18
N ALA A 261 -0.99 25.18 2.36
CA ALA A 261 -1.90 26.32 2.52
C ALA A 261 -3.23 26.09 1.78
N ASN A 262 -3.27 25.19 0.80
CA ASN A 262 -4.47 24.85 0.06
C ASN A 262 -4.47 23.39 -0.40
N PRO A 263 -4.93 22.45 0.44
CA PRO A 263 -4.97 21.02 0.14
C PRO A 263 -5.80 20.62 -1.08
N GLN A 264 -6.58 21.55 -1.65
CA GLN A 264 -7.24 21.34 -2.93
C GLN A 264 -6.26 21.28 -4.10
N ARG A 265 -5.03 21.76 -3.92
CA ARG A 265 -3.95 21.74 -4.91
C ARG A 265 -2.97 20.64 -4.58
N MET A 266 -2.89 19.65 -5.46
CA MET A 266 -2.00 18.51 -5.30
C MET A 266 -1.34 18.16 -6.63
N ILE A 267 -0.15 17.57 -6.56
CA ILE A 267 0.51 16.92 -7.69
C ILE A 267 0.83 15.49 -7.27
N VAL A 268 0.44 14.54 -8.10
CA VAL A 268 0.71 13.11 -7.92
C VAL A 268 1.58 12.61 -9.06
N ALA A 269 2.56 11.77 -8.73
CA ALA A 269 3.38 11.05 -9.70
C ALA A 269 2.81 9.66 -9.91
N MET A 270 2.44 9.36 -11.16
CA MET A 270 1.91 8.06 -11.57
C MET A 270 2.95 7.31 -12.41
N TRP A 271 3.05 6.00 -12.20
CA TRP A 271 4.03 5.15 -12.85
C TRP A 271 3.41 3.85 -13.35
N GLU A 272 3.36 3.69 -14.68
CA GLU A 272 2.95 2.48 -15.36
C GLU A 272 4.08 1.45 -15.35
N ARG A 273 3.88 0.36 -14.61
CA ARG A 273 4.91 -0.67 -14.42
C ARG A 273 4.36 -2.00 -13.94
N VAL A 274 4.72 -3.05 -14.68
CA VAL A 274 4.62 -4.44 -14.25
C VAL A 274 5.86 -5.21 -14.70
N ARG A 275 6.56 -5.80 -13.75
CA ARG A 275 7.73 -6.64 -14.00
C ARG A 275 7.31 -8.09 -14.17
N TYR A 276 7.73 -8.68 -15.28
CA TYR A 276 7.57 -10.10 -15.60
C TYR A 276 8.95 -10.76 -15.76
N PRO A 277 9.08 -12.07 -15.57
CA PRO A 277 10.31 -12.78 -15.93
C PRO A 277 10.68 -12.60 -17.41
N GLU A 278 11.83 -11.96 -17.67
CA GLU A 278 12.56 -11.73 -18.95
C GLU A 278 11.79 -11.22 -20.18
N PHE A 279 10.65 -11.80 -20.55
CA PHE A 279 9.93 -11.48 -21.78
C PHE A 279 8.64 -10.72 -21.46
N GLY A 280 8.68 -9.39 -21.59
CA GLY A 280 7.49 -8.55 -21.40
C GLY A 280 7.48 -7.66 -20.16
N THR A 281 8.61 -7.58 -19.42
CA THR A 281 8.78 -6.57 -18.37
C THR A 281 8.45 -5.17 -18.90
N HIS A 282 7.43 -4.56 -18.31
CA HIS A 282 6.89 -3.26 -18.66
C HIS A 282 7.27 -2.26 -17.56
N LEU A 283 8.17 -1.33 -17.86
CA LEU A 283 8.81 -0.46 -16.84
C LEU A 283 8.40 1.02 -16.94
N TYR A 284 7.63 1.34 -17.96
CA TYR A 284 7.13 2.66 -18.33
C TYR A 284 6.00 2.46 -19.33
N GLY A 285 5.14 3.44 -19.47
CA GLY A 285 4.05 3.46 -20.44
C GLY A 285 3.34 4.81 -20.46
N GLU A 286 2.47 5.01 -21.46
CA GLU A 286 1.75 6.25 -21.78
C GLU A 286 1.05 6.90 -20.57
N THR A 287 0.70 6.11 -19.55
CA THR A 287 0.03 6.60 -18.35
C THR A 287 0.97 6.99 -17.21
N SER A 288 2.28 6.93 -17.43
CA SER A 288 3.28 7.45 -16.50
C SER A 288 3.38 8.97 -16.64
N GLY A 289 3.36 9.70 -15.53
CA GLY A 289 3.42 11.16 -15.59
C GLY A 289 3.13 11.85 -14.28
N LEU A 290 3.19 13.18 -14.32
CA LEU A 290 2.77 14.03 -13.22
C LEU A 290 1.36 14.54 -13.51
N TYR A 291 0.46 14.39 -12.55
CA TYR A 291 -0.92 14.84 -12.66
C TYR A 291 -1.22 15.84 -11.57
N ARG A 292 -1.93 16.92 -11.91
CA ARG A 292 -2.28 18.00 -10.99
C ARG A 292 -3.78 18.11 -10.83
N THR A 293 -4.22 18.37 -9.62
CA THR A 293 -5.58 18.83 -9.30
C THR A 293 -5.53 20.21 -8.65
N THR A 294 -6.64 20.94 -8.77
CA THR A 294 -6.89 22.20 -8.05
C THR A 294 -8.23 22.20 -7.32
N ASP A 295 -8.89 21.04 -7.26
CA ASP A 295 -10.24 20.83 -6.71
C ASP A 295 -10.30 19.61 -5.78
N GLY A 296 -9.19 19.31 -5.08
CA GLY A 296 -9.16 18.27 -4.05
C GLY A 296 -9.22 16.85 -4.60
N GLY A 297 -8.81 16.68 -5.86
CA GLY A 297 -8.79 15.39 -6.54
C GLY A 297 -10.10 15.00 -7.23
N ALA A 298 -11.04 15.93 -7.40
CA ALA A 298 -12.24 15.67 -8.19
C ALA A 298 -11.92 15.60 -9.69
N ASN A 299 -10.96 16.40 -10.17
CA ASN A 299 -10.45 16.35 -11.52
C ASN A 299 -8.92 16.42 -11.53
N TRP A 300 -8.31 15.72 -12.50
CA TRP A 300 -6.87 15.66 -12.68
C TRP A 300 -6.50 16.08 -14.10
N THR A 301 -5.43 16.86 -14.22
CA THR A 301 -4.86 17.28 -15.49
C THR A 301 -3.41 16.79 -15.54
N GLU A 302 -3.08 16.04 -16.58
CA GLU A 302 -1.70 15.66 -16.85
C GLU A 302 -0.85 16.91 -17.12
N LEU A 303 0.31 16.98 -16.46
CA LEU A 303 1.29 18.02 -16.69
C LEU A 303 2.17 17.63 -17.87
N SER A 304 2.29 18.53 -18.84
CA SER A 304 3.13 18.36 -20.02
C SER A 304 3.99 19.60 -20.25
N GLY A 305 5.00 19.48 -21.13
CA GLY A 305 5.91 20.56 -21.48
C GLY A 305 7.17 20.58 -20.60
N GLY A 306 8.27 20.05 -21.16
CA GLY A 306 9.57 19.98 -20.48
C GLY A 306 9.79 18.72 -19.62
N LEU A 307 8.79 17.85 -19.52
CA LEU A 307 8.91 16.53 -18.87
C LEU A 307 9.31 15.45 -19.91
N PRO A 308 10.00 14.37 -19.48
CA PRO A 308 10.34 13.25 -20.36
C PRO A 308 9.10 12.63 -21.00
N ASN A 309 9.24 12.14 -22.24
CA ASN A 309 8.17 11.40 -22.90
C ASN A 309 8.05 10.01 -22.23
N PRO A 310 6.89 9.68 -21.63
CA PRO A 310 6.70 8.40 -20.95
C PRO A 310 6.78 7.18 -21.89
N ASP A 311 6.59 7.36 -23.19
CA ASP A 311 6.59 6.27 -24.18
C ASP A 311 7.99 5.80 -24.58
N ALA A 312 9.00 6.63 -24.30
CA ALA A 312 10.34 6.45 -24.85
C ALA A 312 11.37 6.01 -23.81
N THR A 313 11.12 6.22 -22.51
CA THR A 313 12.11 6.01 -21.44
C THR A 313 11.46 5.66 -20.11
N ASN A 314 12.21 4.97 -19.24
CA ASN A 314 11.83 4.82 -17.82
C ASN A 314 11.55 6.19 -17.19
N VAL A 315 10.35 6.35 -16.64
CA VAL A 315 9.96 7.49 -15.79
C VAL A 315 9.75 6.93 -14.39
N GLY A 316 10.85 6.82 -13.64
CA GLY A 316 10.89 6.30 -12.27
C GLY A 316 12.21 6.65 -11.63
#